data_AF-M6WB10-F1
#
_entry.id   AF-M6WB10-F1
#
_cell.length_a   1.000
_cell.length_b   1.000
_cell.length_c   1.000
_cell.angle_alpha   90.00
_cell.angle_beta   90.00
_cell.angle_gamma   90.00
#
_symmetry.space_group_name_H-M   'P 1'
#
loop_
_entity.id
_entity.type
_entity.pdbx_description
1 polymer ?
#
loop_
_entity_poly.entity_id
_entity_poly.type
_entity_poly.pdbx_seq_one_letter_code
_entity_poly.pdbx_strand_id
1 'polypeptide(L)'
;MSQNLILKKNISIQASIAKVWNGLIDPEVIKIYLYGTQTISDWKEGSSILFTGAWEGKEYKDHGTILKLEKEKTFRYSYWSNFQAFRTSPKIILSLLSN
;
A
#
# COMPACT_ATOMS: atom_id res chain seq x y z
N MET A 1 7.84 -8.11 26.21
CA MET A 1 6.43 -8.01 25.77
C MET A 1 6.40 -7.10 24.54
N SER A 2 6.23 -7.63 23.34
CA SER A 2 6.14 -6.84 22.11
C SER A 2 4.75 -6.22 22.04
N GLN A 3 4.64 -4.90 22.19
CA GLN A 3 3.35 -4.21 22.13
C GLN A 3 2.84 -4.21 20.68
N ASN A 4 1.62 -4.72 20.46
CA ASN A 4 0.92 -4.57 19.18
C ASN A 4 0.40 -3.14 19.07
N LEU A 5 1.20 -2.26 18.46
CA LEU A 5 0.80 -0.89 18.16
C LEU A 5 -0.13 -0.88 16.95
N ILE A 6 -1.32 -0.30 17.11
CA ILE A 6 -2.32 -0.17 16.04
C ILE A 6 -2.55 1.31 15.78
N LEU A 7 -2.27 1.76 14.55
CA LEU A 7 -2.59 3.10 14.08
C LEU A 7 -3.83 3.04 13.18
N LYS A 8 -4.82 3.90 13.46
CA LYS A 8 -6.05 4.04 12.65
C LYS A 8 -6.21 5.50 12.24
N LYS A 9 -6.53 5.73 10.96
CA LYS A 9 -6.78 7.07 10.42
C LYS A 9 -7.93 7.01 9.42
N ASN A 10 -8.84 7.97 9.51
CA ASN A 10 -9.93 8.17 8.57
C ASN A 10 -9.73 9.51 7.86
N ILE A 11 -9.95 9.54 6.54
CA ILE A 11 -9.77 10.72 5.70
C ILE A 11 -10.97 10.82 4.77
N SER A 12 -11.58 12.00 4.68
CA SER A 12 -12.63 12.27 3.69
C SER A 12 -11.99 12.77 2.40
N ILE A 13 -12.36 12.17 1.27
CA ILE A 13 -11.85 12.51 -0.06
C ILE A 13 -13.04 12.87 -0.93
N GLN A 14 -13.05 14.08 -1.50
CA GLN A 14 -14.09 14.54 -2.42
C GLN A 14 -13.86 13.99 -3.84
N ALA A 15 -14.04 12.69 -4.00
CA ALA A 15 -13.92 11.99 -5.28
C ALA A 15 -14.83 10.76 -5.32
N SER A 16 -15.12 10.25 -6.52
CA SER A 16 -15.82 8.98 -6.65
C SER A 16 -14.97 7.82 -6.10
N ILE A 17 -15.64 6.80 -5.56
CA ILE A 17 -14.99 5.59 -5.02
C ILE A 17 -14.11 4.93 -6.09
N ALA A 18 -14.57 4.90 -7.35
CA ALA A 18 -13.79 4.38 -8.48
C ALA A 18 -12.47 5.15 -8.69
N LYS A 19 -12.47 6.48 -8.55
CA LYS A 19 -11.24 7.29 -8.68
C LYS A 19 -10.28 7.07 -7.51
N VAL A 20 -10.82 6.96 -6.30
CA VAL A 20 -10.00 6.61 -5.11
C VAL A 20 -9.42 5.21 -5.27
N TRP A 21 -10.24 4.25 -5.69
CA TRP A 21 -9.79 2.89 -5.95
C TRP A 21 -8.68 2.84 -7.00
N ASN A 22 -8.83 3.55 -8.12
CA ASN A 22 -7.77 3.63 -9.13
C ASN A 22 -6.48 4.19 -8.53
N GLY A 23 -6.57 5.22 -7.68
CA GLY A 23 -5.42 5.74 -6.97
C GLY A 23 -4.70 4.73 -6.08
N LEU A 24 -5.37 3.68 -5.60
CA LEU A 24 -4.75 2.66 -4.76
C LEU A 24 -4.10 1.51 -5.53
N ILE A 25 -4.54 1.23 -6.76
CA ILE A 25 -4.14 0.02 -7.50
C ILE A 25 -3.48 0.31 -8.86
N ASP A 26 -3.49 1.54 -9.34
CA ASP A 26 -2.90 1.90 -10.62
C ASP A 26 -1.44 2.33 -10.42
N PRO A 27 -0.44 1.58 -10.93
CA PRO A 27 0.98 1.92 -10.78
C PRO A 27 1.33 3.33 -11.25
N GLU A 28 0.67 3.82 -12.31
CA GLU A 28 0.96 5.16 -12.83
C GLU A 28 0.44 6.25 -11.90
N VAL A 29 -0.70 6.02 -11.23
CA VAL A 29 -1.21 6.95 -10.22
C VAL A 29 -0.37 6.86 -8.94
N ILE A 30 -0.01 5.64 -8.51
CA ILE A 30 0.85 5.42 -7.34
C ILE A 30 2.18 6.15 -7.48
N LYS A 31 2.78 6.09 -8.66
CA LYS A 31 4.02 6.78 -9.00
C LYS A 31 3.95 8.29 -8.76
N ILE A 32 2.80 8.94 -8.97
CA ILE A 32 2.64 10.39 -8.78
C ILE A 32 2.78 10.77 -7.30
N TYR A 33 2.09 10.06 -6.40
CA TYR A 33 2.05 10.43 -4.99
C TYR A 33 3.11 9.71 -4.12
N LEU A 34 3.73 8.65 -4.65
CA LEU A 34 4.92 8.01 -4.07
C LEU A 34 6.21 8.43 -4.80
N TYR A 35 6.28 9.66 -5.32
CA TYR A 35 7.52 10.28 -5.80
C TYR A 35 8.34 9.45 -6.80
N GLY A 36 7.68 8.86 -7.80
CA GLY A 36 8.35 8.06 -8.83
C GLY A 36 8.50 6.57 -8.51
N THR A 37 7.98 6.11 -7.36
CA THR A 37 7.95 4.68 -7.00
C THR A 37 7.29 3.85 -8.10
N GLN A 38 7.95 2.78 -8.50
CA GLN A 38 7.38 1.75 -9.36
C GLN A 38 6.70 0.69 -8.49
N THR A 39 5.42 0.47 -8.73
CA THR A 39 4.65 -0.59 -8.06
C THR A 39 4.38 -1.73 -9.03
N ILE A 40 4.80 -2.93 -8.66
CA ILE A 40 4.67 -4.14 -9.47
C ILE A 40 3.83 -5.15 -8.68
N SER A 41 2.70 -5.55 -9.24
CA SER A 41 1.82 -6.57 -8.66
C SER A 41 0.90 -7.17 -9.72
N ASP A 42 0.48 -8.41 -9.50
CA ASP A 42 -0.59 -9.04 -10.29
C ASP A 42 -1.98 -8.59 -9.88
N TRP A 43 -2.10 -7.80 -8.81
CA TRP A 43 -3.34 -7.28 -8.25
C TRP A 43 -4.37 -8.38 -7.98
N LYS A 44 -3.93 -9.44 -7.30
CA LYS A 44 -4.77 -10.57 -6.87
C LYS A 44 -4.57 -10.83 -5.39
N GLU A 45 -5.59 -11.34 -4.72
CA GLU A 45 -5.41 -11.82 -3.35
C GLU A 45 -4.33 -12.92 -3.31
N GLY A 46 -3.41 -12.81 -2.36
CA GLY A 46 -2.25 -13.69 -2.23
C GLY A 46 -1.05 -13.32 -3.11
N SER A 47 -1.18 -12.39 -4.07
CA SER A 47 -0.04 -12.00 -4.91
C SER A 47 0.95 -11.10 -4.17
N SER A 48 2.21 -11.12 -4.63
CA SER A 48 3.23 -10.19 -4.16
C SER A 48 2.94 -8.76 -4.64
N ILE A 49 3.32 -7.78 -3.84
CA ILE A 49 3.37 -6.36 -4.22
C ILE A 49 4.78 -5.84 -3.94
N LEU A 50 5.44 -5.30 -4.96
CA LEU A 50 6.77 -4.71 -4.88
C LEU A 50 6.68 -3.21 -5.12
N PHE A 51 7.29 -2.44 -4.22
CA PHE A 51 7.52 -1.01 -4.33
C PHE A 51 9.02 -0.79 -4.47
N THR A 52 9.45 -0.21 -5.59
CA THR A 52 10.87 0.04 -5.84
C THR A 52 11.10 1.40 -6.47
N GLY A 53 12.24 2.00 -6.17
CA GLY A 53 12.61 3.32 -6.66
C GLY A 53 13.98 3.73 -6.15
N ALA A 54 14.35 4.98 -6.43
CA ALA A 54 15.57 5.60 -5.92
C ALA A 54 15.21 6.71 -4.92
N TRP A 55 15.73 6.61 -3.70
CA TRP A 55 15.62 7.62 -2.66
C TRP A 55 17.02 8.09 -2.26
N GLU A 56 17.30 9.39 -2.36
CA GLU A 56 18.63 9.97 -2.03
C GLU A 56 19.81 9.24 -2.70
N GLY A 57 19.63 8.80 -3.95
CA GLY A 57 20.64 8.07 -4.71
C GLY A 57 20.80 6.59 -4.33
N LYS A 58 19.99 6.07 -3.41
CA LYS A 58 19.95 4.64 -3.05
C LYS A 58 18.69 3.98 -3.59
N GLU A 59 18.87 2.84 -4.25
CA GLU A 59 17.74 1.99 -4.61
C GLU A 59 17.13 1.36 -3.35
N TYR A 60 15.80 1.36 -3.27
CA TYR A 60 15.07 0.59 -2.27
C TYR A 60 14.11 -0.39 -2.94
N LYS A 61 13.83 -1.46 -2.19
CA LYS A 61 12.92 -2.54 -2.59
C LYS A 61 12.12 -2.94 -1.36
N ASP A 62 10.92 -2.41 -1.30
CA ASP A 62 9.94 -2.74 -0.27
C ASP A 62 8.94 -3.71 -0.86
N HIS A 63 8.57 -4.73 -0.11
CA HIS A 63 7.74 -5.81 -0.62
C HIS A 63 6.61 -6.14 0.34
N GLY A 64 5.62 -6.85 -0.17
CA GLY A 64 4.43 -7.19 0.57
C GLY A 64 3.63 -8.28 -0.10
N THR A 65 2.50 -8.61 0.52
CA THR A 65 1.53 -9.55 -0.02
C THR A 65 0.14 -8.95 0.10
N ILE A 66 -0.64 -9.02 -0.97
CA ILE A 66 -2.03 -8.61 -0.95
C ILE A 66 -2.82 -9.63 -0.11
N LEU A 67 -3.36 -9.18 1.01
CA LEU A 67 -4.10 -10.02 1.95
C LEU A 67 -5.60 -10.04 1.64
N LYS A 68 -6.12 -8.95 1.06
CA LYS A 68 -7.52 -8.82 0.65
C LYS A 68 -7.65 -7.72 -0.41
N LEU A 69 -8.39 -7.98 -1.48
CA LEU A 69 -8.60 -7.05 -2.59
C LEU A 69 -10.03 -7.19 -3.11
N GLU A 70 -10.94 -6.43 -2.49
CA GLU A 70 -12.32 -6.30 -2.93
C GLU A 70 -12.49 -4.96 -3.63
N LYS A 71 -12.73 -5.01 -4.95
CA LYS A 71 -12.89 -3.82 -5.80
C LYS A 71 -13.84 -2.80 -5.14
N GLU A 72 -13.36 -1.56 -5.04
CA GLU A 72 -14.10 -0.39 -4.53
C GLU A 72 -14.59 -0.52 -3.08
N LYS A 73 -14.07 -1.49 -2.31
CA LYS A 73 -14.48 -1.75 -0.93
C LYS A 73 -13.30 -1.81 0.03
N THR A 74 -12.43 -2.81 -0.16
CA THR A 74 -11.35 -3.12 0.78
C THR A 74 -10.07 -3.43 0.03
N PHE A 75 -8.99 -2.76 0.40
CA PHE A 75 -7.64 -3.14 0.00
C PHE A 75 -6.77 -3.31 1.23
N ARG A 76 -6.19 -4.51 1.39
CA ARG A 76 -5.35 -4.88 2.52
C ARG A 76 -4.10 -5.57 2.01
N TYR A 77 -2.95 -5.13 2.49
CA TYR A 77 -1.66 -5.75 2.17
C TYR A 77 -0.71 -5.72 3.36
N SER A 78 0.18 -6.69 3.44
CA SER A 78 1.36 -6.60 4.31
C SER A 78 2.39 -5.70 3.65
N TYR A 79 3.19 -4.99 4.46
CA TYR A 79 4.28 -4.17 3.97
C TYR A 79 5.54 -4.52 4.74
N TRP A 80 6.65 -4.70 4.03
CA TRP A 80 7.96 -4.96 4.58
C TRP A 80 8.96 -4.06 3.88
N SER A 81 9.58 -3.15 4.65
CA SER A 81 10.66 -2.32 4.14
C SER A 81 12.01 -2.97 4.38
N ASN A 82 12.87 -2.95 3.36
CA ASN A 82 14.23 -3.46 3.48
C ASN A 82 15.20 -2.39 4.02
N PHE A 83 14.71 -1.17 4.25
CA PHE A 83 15.44 -0.10 4.93
C PHE A 83 15.50 -0.41 6.44
N GLN A 84 16.54 -1.14 6.84
CA GLN A 84 16.91 -1.59 8.21
C GLN A 84 16.08 -1.06 9.39
N ALA A 85 15.39 -1.96 10.12
CA ALA A 85 15.43 -2.10 11.61
C ALA A 85 14.22 -2.82 12.23
N PHE A 86 13.13 -3.13 11.50
CA PHE A 86 11.97 -3.79 12.11
C PHE A 86 11.89 -5.28 11.77
N ARG A 87 11.85 -6.10 12.82
CA ARG A 87 11.75 -7.58 12.74
C ARG A 87 10.32 -8.08 12.44
N THR A 88 9.38 -7.17 12.16
CA THR A 88 7.94 -7.45 11.98
C THR A 88 7.33 -6.62 10.85
N SER A 89 6.57 -7.25 9.95
CA SER A 89 5.82 -6.57 8.89
C SER A 89 4.59 -5.86 9.45
N PRO A 90 4.42 -4.55 9.25
CA PRO A 90 3.12 -3.92 9.41
C PRO A 90 2.08 -4.51 8.45
N LYS A 91 0.84 -4.59 8.92
CA LYS A 91 -0.33 -4.88 8.10
C LYS A 91 -1.07 -3.57 7.84
N ILE A 92 -1.22 -3.20 6.57
CA ILE A 92 -1.93 -1.99 6.15
C ILE A 92 -3.34 -2.38 5.71
N ILE A 93 -4.35 -1.69 6.25
CA ILE A 93 -5.76 -1.90 5.93
C ILE A 93 -6.34 -0.58 5.44
N LEU A 94 -6.83 -0.56 4.20
CA LEU A 94 -7.58 0.55 3.62
C LEU A 94 -9.02 0.10 3.36
N SER A 95 -9.97 0.88 3.87
CA SER A 95 -11.41 0.65 3.74
C SER A 95 -12.02 1.89 3.11
N LEU A 96 -12.72 1.72 1.98
CA LEU A 96 -13.48 2.80 1.35
C LEU A 96 -14.89 2.76 1.93
N LEU A 97 -15.18 3.70 2.83
CA LEU A 97 -16.53 3.89 3.36
C LEU A 97 -17.22 4.97 2.53
N SER A 98 -18.31 4.59 1.88
CA SER A 98 -19.24 5.53 1.26
C SER A 98 -20.05 6.19 2.37
N ASN A 99 -20.10 7.51 2.40
CA ASN A 99 -20.98 8.26 3.29
C ASN A 99 -22.36 8.43 2.65
#